data_AF-A0A8S9RGA3-F1
#
_entry.id   AF-A0A8S9RGA3-F1
#
_cell.length_a   1.000
_cell.length_b   1.000
_cell.length_c   1.000
_cell.angle_alpha   90.00
_cell.angle_beta   90.00
_cell.angle_gamma   90.00
#
_symmetry.space_group_name_H-M   'P 1'
#
loop_
_entity.id
_entity.type
_entity.pdbx_description
1 polymer ?
#
loop_
_entity_poly.entity_id
_entity_poly.type
_entity_poly.pdbx_seq_one_letter_code
_entity_poly.pdbx_strand_id
1 'polypeptide(L)'
;MGLLESVKSINWELESPPVYRDFRVLPLFAVFFPSVRFLLDRFVFEKLAKHLIYGKQRQNLGDDATERNKKIRKFKESAWKCVYYLSAEILALSVTYNEPWFMNTKYFWVGPGDQSWPDQQTK
;
A
#
# COMPACT_ATOMS: atom_id res chain seq x y z
N MET A 1 -6.09 -6.06 -25.08
CA MET A 1 -4.86 -6.91 -25.10
C MET A 1 -3.55 -6.12 -25.16
N GLY A 2 -3.50 -4.78 -25.20
CA GLY A 2 -2.22 -4.05 -25.26
C GLY A 2 -1.56 -3.70 -23.92
N LEU A 3 -2.34 -3.43 -22.87
CA LEU A 3 -1.79 -3.00 -21.58
C LEU A 3 -1.09 -4.14 -20.81
N LEU A 4 -1.66 -5.35 -20.82
CA LEU A 4 -1.05 -6.51 -20.14
C LEU A 4 0.27 -6.94 -20.78
N GLU A 5 0.40 -6.86 -22.10
CA GLU A 5 1.66 -7.12 -22.80
C GLU A 5 2.71 -6.04 -22.49
N SER A 6 2.30 -4.77 -22.46
CA SER A 6 3.18 -3.65 -22.08
C SER A 6 3.68 -3.76 -20.64
N VAL A 7 2.87 -4.25 -19.70
CA VAL A 7 3.27 -4.48 -18.31
C VAL A 7 4.23 -5.67 -18.19
N LYS A 8 4.05 -6.70 -19.03
CA LYS A 8 4.91 -7.89 -19.06
C LYS A 8 6.28 -7.63 -19.71
N SER A 9 6.37 -6.67 -20.63
CA SER A 9 7.66 -6.25 -21.22
C SER A 9 8.51 -5.37 -20.30
N ILE A 10 7.93 -4.84 -19.21
CA ILE A 10 8.69 -4.04 -18.24
C ILE A 10 9.53 -4.99 -17.41
N ASN A 11 10.85 -4.81 -17.46
CA ASN A 11 11.77 -5.54 -16.61
C ASN A 11 11.78 -4.89 -15.22
N TRP A 12 10.94 -5.42 -14.33
CA TRP A 12 10.76 -4.92 -12.96
C TRP A 12 12.00 -5.11 -12.08
N GLU A 13 12.92 -5.98 -12.48
CA GLU A 13 14.18 -6.28 -11.78
C GLU A 13 15.32 -5.34 -12.21
N LEU A 14 15.07 -4.44 -13.17
CA LEU A 14 16.08 -3.49 -13.62
C LEU A 14 16.12 -2.28 -12.69
N GLU A 15 17.14 -2.21 -11.84
CA GLU A 15 17.41 -1.03 -11.03
C GLU A 15 17.96 0.11 -11.90
N SER A 16 17.27 1.25 -11.89
CA SER A 16 17.72 2.48 -12.56
C SER A 16 17.65 3.67 -11.61
N PRO A 17 18.60 4.63 -11.69
CA PRO A 17 18.53 5.84 -10.89
C PRO A 17 17.29 6.67 -11.28
N PRO A 18 16.75 7.49 -10.35
CA PRO A 18 15.55 8.29 -10.62
C PRO A 18 15.81 9.29 -11.74
N VAL A 19 14.90 9.34 -12.73
CA VAL A 19 14.98 10.24 -13.89
C VAL A 19 13.80 11.21 -13.86
N TYR A 20 13.98 12.41 -14.40
CA TYR A 20 12.90 13.41 -14.52
C TYR A 20 11.63 12.86 -15.23
N ARG A 21 11.79 11.87 -16.11
CA ARG A 21 10.68 11.21 -16.81
C ARG A 21 9.72 10.49 -15.86
N ASP A 22 10.20 10.07 -14.70
CA ASP A 22 9.41 9.33 -13.70
C ASP A 22 8.31 10.21 -13.11
N PHE A 23 8.50 11.53 -13.04
CA PHE A 23 7.46 12.46 -12.58
C PHE A 23 6.17 12.43 -13.41
N ARG A 24 6.18 11.85 -14.61
CA ARG A 24 4.96 11.67 -15.42
C ARG A 24 3.93 10.77 -14.74
N VAL A 25 4.34 9.91 -13.82
CA VAL A 25 3.42 9.05 -13.04
C VAL A 25 2.74 9.81 -11.90
N LEU A 26 3.26 10.97 -11.50
CA LEU A 26 2.76 11.74 -10.37
C LEU A 26 1.29 12.19 -10.54
N PRO A 27 0.85 12.77 -11.68
CA PRO A 27 -0.56 13.10 -11.88
C PRO A 27 -1.47 11.87 -11.89
N LEU A 28 -0.98 10.71 -12.36
CA LEU A 28 -1.73 9.46 -12.29
C LEU A 28 -2.00 9.07 -10.84
N PHE A 29 -0.97 9.08 -10.00
CA PHE A 29 -1.13 8.80 -8.56
C PHE A 29 -2.01 9.84 -7.85
N ALA A 30 -1.87 11.11 -8.20
CA ALA A 30 -2.65 12.20 -7.62
C ALA A 30 -4.16 12.03 -7.84
N VAL A 31 -4.58 11.43 -8.96
CA VAL A 31 -5.99 11.11 -9.23
C VAL A 31 -6.38 9.73 -8.71
N PHE A 32 -5.47 8.76 -8.77
CA PHE A 32 -5.72 7.38 -8.37
C PHE A 32 -6.05 7.25 -6.89
N PHE A 33 -5.21 7.81 -5.99
CA PHE A 33 -5.42 7.70 -4.54
C PHE A 33 -6.76 8.25 -4.04
N PRO A 34 -7.20 9.48 -4.39
CA PRO A 34 -8.51 9.97 -3.98
C PRO A 34 -9.66 9.19 -4.62
N SER A 35 -9.49 8.71 -5.86
CA SER A 35 -10.51 7.87 -6.52
C SER A 35 -10.71 6.55 -5.79
N VAL A 36 -9.62 5.84 -5.45
CA VAL A 36 -9.66 4.58 -4.70
C VAL A 36 -10.24 4.81 -3.31
N ARG A 37 -9.83 5.88 -2.62
CA ARG A 37 -10.40 6.26 -1.33
C ARG A 37 -11.91 6.43 -1.43
N PHE A 38 -12.38 7.21 -2.40
CA PHE A 38 -13.81 7.47 -2.60
C PHE A 38 -14.60 6.18 -2.87
N LEU A 39 -14.09 5.31 -3.74
CA LEU A 39 -14.72 4.02 -4.06
C LEU A 39 -14.79 3.10 -2.83
N LEU A 40 -13.69 2.95 -2.09
CA LEU A 40 -13.65 2.13 -0.88
C LEU A 40 -14.58 2.68 0.22
N ASP A 41 -14.56 3.99 0.44
CA ASP A 41 -15.42 4.66 1.42
C ASP A 41 -16.92 4.43 1.14
N ARG A 42 -17.30 4.46 -0.14
CA ARG A 42 -18.71 4.35 -0.58
C ARG A 42 -19.20 2.91 -0.66
N PHE A 43 -18.41 2.01 -1.25
CA PHE A 43 -18.87 0.65 -1.56
C PHE A 43 -18.53 -0.36 -0.48
N VAL A 44 -17.36 -0.22 0.16
CA VAL A 44 -16.83 -1.23 1.09
C VAL A 44 -17.01 -0.78 2.53
N PHE A 45 -16.37 0.33 2.94
CA PHE A 45 -16.35 0.72 4.35
C PHE A 45 -17.72 1.11 4.88
N GLU A 46 -18.57 1.75 4.09
CA GLU A 46 -19.93 2.05 4.53
C GLU A 46 -20.77 0.79 4.74
N LYS A 47 -20.67 -0.18 3.84
CA LYS A 47 -21.40 -1.45 3.96
C LYS A 47 -20.86 -2.28 5.12
N LEU A 48 -19.53 -2.37 5.25
CA LEU A 48 -18.87 -3.07 6.36
C LEU A 48 -19.19 -2.42 7.71
N ALA A 49 -19.14 -1.08 7.81
CA ALA A 49 -19.52 -0.36 9.03
C ALA A 49 -20.99 -0.65 9.40
N LYS A 50 -21.90 -0.59 8.41
CA LYS A 50 -23.32 -0.90 8.63
C LYS A 50 -23.52 -2.36 9.07
N HIS A 51 -22.76 -3.28 8.49
CA HIS A 51 -22.87 -4.71 8.78
C HIS A 51 -22.23 -5.09 10.13
N LEU A 52 -21.01 -4.64 10.42
CA LEU A 52 -20.25 -4.99 11.63
C LEU A 52 -20.76 -4.26 12.88
N ILE A 53 -21.14 -2.97 12.76
CA ILE A 53 -21.59 -2.18 13.91
C ILE A 53 -23.08 -2.45 14.22
N TYR A 54 -23.90 -2.76 13.21
CA TYR A 54 -25.36 -2.91 13.38
C TYR A 54 -25.90 -4.31 13.08
N GLY A 55 -25.02 -5.26 12.76
CA GLY A 55 -25.36 -6.68 12.71
C GLY A 55 -25.80 -7.15 14.09
N LYS A 56 -27.12 -7.18 14.30
CA LYS A 56 -27.85 -7.62 15.50
C LYS A 56 -28.07 -6.58 16.62
N GLN A 57 -27.97 -5.28 16.38
CA GLN A 57 -28.43 -4.25 17.33
C GLN A 57 -29.61 -3.46 16.79
N ARG A 58 -30.72 -4.15 16.49
CA ARG A 58 -32.05 -3.58 16.74
C ARG A 58 -32.21 -3.61 18.26
N GLN A 59 -32.12 -2.48 18.99
CA GLN A 59 -32.93 -2.19 20.21
C GLN A 59 -32.44 -1.11 21.17
N ASN A 60 -31.29 -0.44 21.02
CA ASN A 60 -31.01 0.70 21.91
C ASN A 60 -31.64 1.99 21.37
N LEU A 61 -32.94 2.09 21.68
CA LEU A 61 -33.82 3.25 21.63
C LEU A 61 -33.16 4.41 22.42
N GLY A 62 -32.34 5.24 21.75
CA GLY A 62 -31.78 6.44 22.37
C GLY A 62 -30.42 6.93 21.83
N ASP A 63 -29.69 6.13 21.04
CA ASP A 63 -28.44 6.62 20.42
C ASP A 63 -28.79 7.57 19.28
N ASP A 64 -28.60 8.87 19.51
CA ASP A 64 -28.85 9.95 18.56
C ASP A 64 -28.27 9.59 17.19
N ALA A 65 -29.01 9.77 16.10
CA ALA A 65 -28.56 9.45 14.74
C ALA A 65 -27.19 10.09 14.42
N THR A 66 -26.89 11.20 15.08
CA THR A 66 -25.61 11.91 15.08
C THR A 66 -24.45 11.08 15.64
N GLU A 67 -24.61 10.41 16.79
CA GLU A 67 -23.57 9.57 17.40
C GLU A 67 -23.28 8.34 16.55
N ARG A 68 -24.32 7.76 15.95
CA ARG A 68 -24.21 6.71 14.95
C ARG A 68 -23.37 7.14 13.75
N ASN A 69 -23.64 8.31 13.19
CA ASN A 69 -22.86 8.84 12.06
C ASN A 69 -21.40 9.12 12.43
N LYS A 70 -21.16 9.60 13.67
CA LYS A 70 -19.79 9.79 14.19
C LYS A 70 -19.03 8.47 14.28
N LYS A 71 -19.65 7.41 14.80
CA LYS A 71 -19.04 6.06 14.88
C LYS A 71 -18.68 5.52 13.50
N ILE A 72 -19.61 5.63 12.53
CA ILE A 72 -19.35 5.21 11.14
C ILE A 72 -18.21 6.02 10.52
N ARG A 73 -18.16 7.34 10.73
CA ARG A 73 -17.06 8.18 10.22
C ARG A 73 -15.71 7.75 10.79
N LYS A 74 -15.63 7.53 12.11
CA LYS A 74 -14.39 7.05 12.77
C LYS A 74 -13.96 5.68 12.24
N PHE A 75 -14.90 4.77 12.02
CA PHE A 75 -14.61 3.46 11.43
C PHE A 75 -14.08 3.59 10.00
N LYS A 76 -14.66 4.46 9.17
CA LYS A 76 -14.16 4.72 7.80
C LYS A 76 -12.72 5.26 7.83
N GLU A 77 -12.43 6.19 8.73
CA GLU A 77 -11.08 6.74 8.90
C GLU A 77 -10.06 5.67 9.34
N SER A 78 -10.41 4.80 10.28
CA SER A 78 -9.52 3.72 10.73
C SER A 78 -9.37 2.62 9.66
N ALA A 79 -10.45 2.27 8.96
CA ALA A 79 -10.42 1.28 7.88
C ALA A 79 -9.54 1.75 6.72
N TRP A 80 -9.62 3.02 6.32
CA TRP A 80 -8.72 3.58 5.32
C TRP A 80 -7.25 3.47 5.76
N LYS A 81 -6.94 3.86 7.01
CA LYS A 81 -5.57 3.75 7.54
C LYS A 81 -5.09 2.30 7.48
N CYS A 82 -5.92 1.35 7.93
CA CYS A 82 -5.58 -0.07 7.91
C CYS A 82 -5.27 -0.56 6.49
N VAL A 83 -6.16 -0.29 5.51
CA VAL A 83 -5.93 -0.70 4.12
C VAL A 83 -4.67 -0.05 3.54
N TYR A 84 -4.45 1.23 3.82
CA TYR A 84 -3.26 1.94 3.34
C TYR A 84 -1.98 1.31 3.88
N TYR A 85 -1.85 1.15 5.20
CA TYR A 85 -0.64 0.57 5.81
C TYR A 85 -0.43 -0.89 5.40
N LEU A 86 -1.50 -1.69 5.39
CA LEU A 86 -1.43 -3.09 4.96
C LEU A 86 -0.99 -3.19 3.49
N SER A 87 -1.51 -2.33 2.61
CA SER A 87 -1.08 -2.30 1.21
C SER A 87 0.39 -1.91 1.05
N ALA A 88 0.87 -0.97 1.87
CA ALA A 88 2.28 -0.58 1.88
C ALA A 88 3.18 -1.70 2.41
N GLU A 89 2.75 -2.43 3.44
CA GLU A 89 3.45 -3.60 3.97
C GLU A 89 3.51 -4.74 2.94
N ILE A 90 2.40 -5.06 2.27
CA ILE A 90 2.38 -6.05 1.20
C ILE A 90 3.30 -5.62 0.05
N LEU A 91 3.28 -4.35 -0.34
CA LEU A 91 4.15 -3.84 -1.39
C LEU A 91 5.62 -3.96 -0.99
N ALA A 92 5.98 -3.54 0.23
CA ALA A 92 7.33 -3.64 0.75
C ALA A 92 7.80 -5.10 0.76
N LEU A 93 6.99 -6.02 1.29
CA LEU A 93 7.28 -7.45 1.28
C LEU A 93 7.42 -7.98 -0.14
N SER A 94 6.54 -7.59 -1.06
CA SER A 94 6.58 -8.05 -2.45
C SER A 94 7.83 -7.59 -3.18
N VAL A 95 8.30 -6.36 -2.93
CA VAL A 95 9.52 -5.82 -3.54
C VAL A 95 10.75 -6.45 -2.91
N THR A 96 10.78 -6.62 -1.59
CA THR A 96 11.96 -7.18 -0.92
C THR A 96 12.04 -8.71 -0.98
N TYR A 97 10.98 -9.42 -1.38
CA TYR A 97 10.95 -10.87 -1.33
C TYR A 97 12.01 -11.55 -2.22
N ASN A 98 12.26 -11.00 -3.42
CA ASN A 98 13.23 -11.54 -4.38
C ASN A 98 14.67 -11.13 -4.07
N GLU A 99 14.87 -10.22 -3.12
CA GLU A 99 16.17 -9.66 -2.81
C GLU A 99 17.06 -10.66 -2.04
N PRO A 100 18.32 -10.86 -2.45
CA PRO A 100 19.21 -11.84 -1.83
C PRO A 100 19.49 -11.54 -0.35
N TRP A 101 19.42 -10.27 0.04
CA TRP A 101 19.64 -9.79 1.41
C TRP A 101 18.43 -9.94 2.34
N PHE A 102 17.25 -10.23 1.82
CA PHE A 102 16.03 -10.35 2.63
C PHE A 102 16.05 -11.58 3.56
N MET A 103 16.58 -12.71 3.08
CA MET A 103 16.69 -13.95 3.86
C MET A 103 18.07 -14.14 4.51
N ASN A 104 19.10 -13.45 4.03
CA ASN A 104 20.45 -13.61 4.54
C ASN A 104 21.12 -12.24 4.73
N THR A 105 21.25 -11.85 5.99
CA THR A 105 21.78 -10.55 6.38
C THR A 105 23.26 -10.35 6.02
N LYS A 106 23.97 -11.41 5.64
CA LYS A 106 25.34 -11.33 5.13
C LYS A 106 25.41 -10.47 3.87
N TYR A 107 24.42 -10.54 2.98
CA TYR A 107 24.44 -9.83 1.70
C TYR A 107 24.26 -8.31 1.83
N PHE A 108 23.78 -7.79 2.97
CA PHE A 108 23.80 -6.33 3.22
C PHE A 108 25.21 -5.75 3.21
N TRP A 109 26.19 -6.57 3.58
CA TRP A 109 27.57 -6.15 3.79
C TRP A 109 28.47 -6.50 2.61
N VAL A 110 27.92 -7.11 1.56
CA VAL A 110 28.65 -7.48 0.34
C VAL A 110 28.57 -6.34 -0.66
N GLY A 111 29.72 -5.73 -0.93
CA GLY A 111 29.90 -4.74 -1.98
C GLY A 111 30.24 -5.37 -3.33
N PRO A 112 30.42 -4.54 -4.38
CA PRO A 112 30.77 -5.01 -5.72
C PRO A 112 32.06 -5.85 -5.72
N GLY A 113 32.01 -7.06 -6.30
CA GLY A 113 33.18 -7.93 -6.44
C GLY A 113 33.57 -8.72 -5.19
N ASP A 114 32.59 -9.29 -4.47
CA ASP A 114 32.76 -10.14 -3.27
C ASP A 114 33.44 -9.45 -2.06
N GLN A 115 33.56 -8.13 -2.06
CA GLN A 115 34.13 -7.39 -0.93
C GLN A 115 33.13 -7.30 0.23
N SER A 116 33.46 -7.83 1.39
CA SER A 116 32.65 -7.70 2.60
C SER A 116 33.13 -6.55 3.47
N TRP A 117 32.21 -5.78 4.07
CA TRP A 117 32.53 -4.85 5.17
C TRP A 117 33.35 -5.57 6.27
N PRO A 118 34.40 -4.97 6.85
CA PRO A 118 34.83 -3.57 6.72
C PRO A 118 35.83 -3.29 5.57
N ASP A 119 36.28 -4.30 4.84
CA ASP A 119 37.37 -4.17 3.85
C ASP A 119 36.88 -3.70 2.47
N GLN A 120 35.84 -2.86 2.42
CA GLN A 120 35.33 -2.29 1.18
C GLN A 120 36.27 -1.19 0.67
N GLN A 121 36.86 -1.38 -0.50
CA GLN A 121 37.66 -0.35 -1.16
C GLN A 121 36.75 0.49 -2.05
N THR A 122 36.76 1.81 -1.85
CA THR A 122 36.09 2.73 -2.78
C THR A 122 36.82 2.69 -4.13
N LYS A 123 36.07 2.54 -5.23
CA LYS A 123 36.60 2.66 -6.60
C LYS A 123 36.95 4.10 -6.93
#